data_AF-A0A2N1TME0-F1
#
_entry.id   AF-A0A2N1TME0-F1
#
_cell.length_a   1.000
_cell.length_b   1.000
_cell.length_c   1.000
_cell.angle_alpha   90.00
_cell.angle_beta   90.00
_cell.angle_gamma   90.00
#
_symmetry.space_group_name_H-M   'P 1'
#
loop_
_entity.id
_entity.type
_entity.pdbx_description
1 polymer ?
#
loop_
_entity_poly.entity_id
_entity_poly.type
_entity_poly.pdbx_seq_one_letter_code
_entity_poly.pdbx_strand_id
1 'polypeptide(L)'
;MKRAKFFLLLVVLMTFPMIQNCGGNSNGGGTSNLIVSDRLINEGWDAIKLGNYSTAQASFANALKEPLTEGQRASAHSGMGWALSKNGKILESIPYFEIAAEKDNEAKVGLAGALIYRHQTTVDYIRAAEMLGNMPPEKFAPQHSGLSLNAAKVHALAALSYALAGDMEQARFYMNKAAALDSMMVGTSVDQLDEAFFLLGWKN
;
A
#
# COMPACT_ATOMS: atom_id res chain seq x y z
N MET A 1 12.61 -40.18 32.46
CA MET A 1 12.17 -39.48 31.22
C MET A 1 12.40 -37.96 31.26
N LYS A 2 13.63 -37.48 31.55
CA LYS A 2 13.96 -36.03 31.52
C LYS A 2 15.32 -35.67 30.88
N ARG A 3 16.20 -36.66 30.62
CA ARG A 3 17.55 -36.40 30.06
C ARG A 3 17.60 -36.45 28.52
N ALA A 4 16.80 -37.30 27.89
CA ALA A 4 16.75 -37.42 26.43
C ALA A 4 16.12 -36.19 25.74
N LYS A 5 15.09 -35.59 26.34
CA LYS A 5 14.46 -34.35 25.82
C LYS A 5 15.35 -33.11 26.00
N PHE A 6 16.19 -33.10 27.04
CA PHE A 6 17.15 -32.02 27.27
C PHE A 6 18.32 -32.08 26.27
N PHE A 7 18.81 -33.29 25.96
CA PHE A 7 19.84 -33.47 24.93
C PHE A 7 19.36 -33.11 23.53
N LEU A 8 18.10 -33.41 23.19
CA LEU A 8 17.54 -33.10 21.88
C LEU A 8 17.31 -31.60 21.67
N LEU A 9 17.04 -30.84 22.75
CA LEU A 9 16.94 -29.38 22.71
C LEU A 9 18.31 -28.70 22.54
N LEU A 10 19.37 -29.29 23.10
CA LEU A 10 20.75 -28.78 23.00
C LEU A 10 21.35 -28.97 21.59
N VAL A 11 21.00 -30.08 20.91
CA VAL A 11 21.44 -30.35 19.54
C VAL A 11 20.75 -29.42 18.52
N VAL A 12 19.47 -29.09 18.73
CA VAL A 12 18.73 -28.17 17.84
C VAL A 12 19.23 -26.72 17.96
N LEU A 13 19.71 -26.31 19.14
CA LEU A 13 20.28 -24.98 19.37
C LEU A 13 21.67 -24.78 18.74
N MET A 14 22.40 -25.85 18.43
CA MET A 14 23.71 -25.79 17.74
C MET A 14 23.62 -25.78 16.21
N THR A 15 22.44 -26.04 15.63
CA THR A 15 22.24 -26.07 14.17
C THR A 15 21.63 -24.80 13.59
N PHE A 16 21.30 -23.80 14.43
CA PHE A 16 20.92 -22.47 13.95
C PHE A 16 22.18 -21.60 13.86
N PRO A 17 22.58 -21.12 12.67
CA PRO A 17 23.59 -20.08 12.59
C PRO A 17 23.06 -18.85 13.33
N MET A 18 23.78 -18.46 14.39
CA MET A 18 23.57 -17.23 15.12
C MET A 18 23.54 -16.05 14.14
N ILE A 19 22.58 -15.15 14.37
CA ILE A 19 22.55 -13.80 13.84
C ILE A 19 23.94 -13.20 14.04
N GLN A 20 24.71 -13.05 12.95
CA GLN A 20 25.90 -12.22 12.96
C GLN A 20 25.45 -10.77 12.99
N ASN A 21 25.22 -10.28 14.21
CA ASN A 21 25.38 -8.87 14.54
C ASN A 21 26.89 -8.55 14.41
N CYS A 22 27.33 -8.31 13.18
CA CYS A 22 28.67 -7.82 12.92
C CYS A 22 28.62 -6.30 13.09
N GLY A 23 29.04 -5.83 14.27
CA GLY A 23 29.34 -4.43 14.52
C GLY A 23 30.48 -3.99 13.61
N GLY A 24 30.14 -3.21 12.59
CA GLY A 24 31.08 -2.47 11.74
C GLY A 24 30.92 -0.98 12.01
N ASN A 25 31.73 -0.45 12.92
CA ASN A 25 31.86 0.98 13.13
C ASN A 25 32.70 1.57 11.99
N SER A 26 32.05 2.03 10.91
CA SER A 26 32.70 2.82 9.86
C SER A 26 32.23 4.27 9.93
N ASN A 27 33.07 5.13 10.50
CA ASN A 27 33.03 6.57 10.27
C ASN A 27 33.37 6.84 8.79
N GLY A 28 32.36 7.18 8.00
CA GLY A 28 32.50 7.56 6.58
C GLY A 28 31.36 8.49 6.18
N GLY A 29 31.63 9.79 6.25
CA GLY A 29 30.65 10.86 6.16
C GLY A 29 29.83 10.91 4.87
N GLY A 30 28.57 11.29 5.02
CA GLY A 30 27.75 11.94 3.98
C GLY A 30 27.00 11.02 3.02
N THR A 31 27.58 9.89 2.60
CA THR A 31 26.99 9.05 1.53
C THR A 31 26.46 7.70 2.04
N SER A 32 26.96 7.20 3.16
CA SER A 32 26.56 5.91 3.75
C SER A 32 25.09 5.87 4.16
N ASN A 33 24.58 6.94 4.78
CA ASN A 33 23.25 6.92 5.37
C ASN A 33 22.13 6.92 4.32
N LEU A 34 22.34 7.55 3.16
CA LEU A 34 21.38 7.50 2.05
C LEU A 34 21.27 6.09 1.44
N ILE A 35 22.38 5.34 1.43
CA ILE A 35 22.41 3.93 1.00
C ILE A 35 21.65 3.05 2.01
N VAL A 36 21.78 3.35 3.31
CA VAL A 36 21.01 2.65 4.36
C VAL A 36 19.51 2.89 4.21
N SER A 37 19.10 4.15 3.98
CA SER A 37 17.70 4.51 3.73
C SER A 37 17.10 3.76 2.53
N ASP A 38 17.80 3.74 1.39
CA ASP A 38 17.35 3.02 0.20
C ASP A 38 17.21 1.53 0.45
N ARG A 39 18.19 0.94 1.14
CA ARG A 39 18.13 -0.49 1.50
C ARG A 39 16.90 -0.79 2.34
N LEU A 40 16.64 0.00 3.39
CA LEU A 40 15.50 -0.19 4.28
C LEU A 40 14.16 0.00 3.55
N ILE A 41 14.07 0.96 2.62
CA ILE A 41 12.88 1.16 1.79
C ILE A 41 12.64 -0.06 0.89
N ASN A 42 13.68 -0.55 0.22
CA ASN A 42 13.57 -1.73 -0.65
C ASN A 42 13.18 -2.99 0.13
N GLU A 43 13.80 -3.23 1.29
CA GLU A 43 13.43 -4.32 2.19
C GLU A 43 11.96 -4.25 2.61
N GLY A 44 11.44 -3.04 2.86
CA GLY A 44 10.04 -2.83 3.18
C GLY A 44 9.10 -3.23 2.04
N TRP A 45 9.41 -2.84 0.81
CA TRP A 45 8.63 -3.20 -0.37
C TRP A 45 8.70 -4.69 -0.71
N ASP A 46 9.88 -5.30 -0.55
CA ASP A 46 10.05 -6.75 -0.69
C ASP A 46 9.22 -7.51 0.34
N ALA A 47 9.20 -7.03 1.60
CA ALA A 47 8.37 -7.61 2.64
C ALA A 47 6.86 -7.48 2.33
N ILE A 48 6.41 -6.35 1.75
CA ILE A 48 5.01 -6.21 1.27
C ILE A 48 4.71 -7.26 0.19
N LYS A 49 5.61 -7.45 -0.78
CA LYS A 49 5.45 -8.43 -1.85
C LYS A 49 5.33 -9.86 -1.32
N LEU A 50 6.05 -10.17 -0.24
CA LEU A 50 5.98 -11.46 0.46
C LEU A 50 4.79 -11.59 1.42
N GLY A 51 3.97 -10.54 1.57
CA GLY A 51 2.84 -10.52 2.51
C GLY A 51 3.25 -10.33 3.97
N ASN A 52 4.53 -10.04 4.25
CA ASN A 52 5.05 -9.84 5.60
C ASN A 52 4.95 -8.36 6.02
N TYR A 53 3.74 -7.92 6.32
CA TYR A 53 3.44 -6.51 6.56
C TYR A 53 4.03 -5.97 7.88
N SER A 54 4.24 -6.84 8.88
CA SER A 54 4.89 -6.44 10.14
C SER A 54 6.38 -6.15 9.95
N THR A 55 7.09 -6.97 9.16
CA THR A 55 8.47 -6.68 8.78
C THR A 55 8.54 -5.42 7.90
N ALA A 56 7.62 -5.25 6.95
CA ALA A 56 7.57 -4.04 6.13
C ALA A 56 7.43 -2.77 6.99
N GLN A 57 6.51 -2.76 7.97
CA GLN A 57 6.36 -1.65 8.91
C GLN A 57 7.66 -1.36 9.66
N ALA A 58 8.37 -2.38 10.13
CA ALA A 58 9.63 -2.20 10.84
C ALA A 58 10.71 -1.59 9.93
N SER A 59 10.84 -2.06 8.69
CA SER A 59 11.80 -1.53 7.71
C SER A 59 11.52 -0.07 7.37
N PHE A 60 10.26 0.29 7.07
CA PHE A 60 9.90 1.69 6.80
C PHE A 60 10.04 2.58 8.03
N ALA A 61 9.66 2.10 9.22
CA ALA A 61 9.86 2.84 10.47
C ALA A 61 11.34 3.15 10.75
N ASN A 62 12.24 2.24 10.39
CA ASN A 62 13.67 2.47 10.51
C ASN A 62 14.17 3.42 9.43
N ALA A 63 13.72 3.28 8.18
CA ALA A 63 14.05 4.22 7.11
C ALA A 63 13.67 5.66 7.47
N LEU A 64 12.50 5.86 8.09
CA LEU A 64 12.01 7.18 8.52
C LEU A 64 12.84 7.83 9.64
N LYS A 65 13.71 7.09 10.31
CA LYS A 65 14.66 7.63 11.31
C LYS A 65 15.99 8.06 10.69
N GLU A 66 16.26 7.63 9.46
CA GLU A 66 17.48 7.97 8.74
C GLU A 66 17.35 9.32 8.02
N PRO A 67 18.48 9.93 7.60
CA PRO A 67 18.47 11.01 6.64
C PRO A 67 17.82 10.56 5.31
N LEU A 68 16.82 11.30 4.86
CA LEU A 68 16.04 10.99 3.66
C LEU A 68 16.02 12.19 2.71
N THR A 69 16.27 11.92 1.43
CA THR A 69 15.85 12.80 0.34
C THR A 69 14.33 12.91 0.31
N GLU A 70 13.81 13.89 -0.42
CA GLU A 70 12.37 14.08 -0.55
C GLU A 70 11.67 12.88 -1.21
N GLY A 71 12.29 12.29 -2.24
CA GLY A 71 11.77 11.09 -2.91
C GLY A 71 11.76 9.86 -2.00
N GLN A 72 12.85 9.64 -1.26
CA GLN A 72 12.92 8.54 -0.28
C GLN A 72 11.90 8.72 0.84
N ARG A 73 11.69 9.96 1.30
CA ARG A 73 10.67 10.27 2.31
C ARG A 73 9.27 9.95 1.79
N ALA A 74 8.94 10.33 0.57
CA ALA A 74 7.65 10.01 -0.03
C ALA A 74 7.48 8.48 -0.17
N SER A 75 8.49 7.76 -0.67
CA SER A 75 8.45 6.30 -0.81
C SER A 75 8.30 5.58 0.54
N ALA A 76 9.05 6.00 1.57
CA ALA A 76 8.96 5.41 2.90
C ALA A 76 7.60 5.65 3.56
N HIS A 77 7.01 6.85 3.40
CA HIS A 77 5.65 7.13 3.88
C HIS A 77 4.59 6.32 3.10
N SER A 78 4.71 6.24 1.78
CA SER A 78 3.83 5.42 0.93
C SER A 78 3.86 3.96 1.37
N GLY A 79 5.06 3.40 1.52
CA GLY A 79 5.28 2.02 1.96
C GLY A 79 4.74 1.76 3.38
N MET A 80 4.98 2.69 4.32
CA MET A 80 4.42 2.60 5.67
C MET A 80 2.89 2.61 5.66
N GLY A 81 2.28 3.49 4.87
CA GLY A 81 0.83 3.53 4.68
C GLY A 81 0.29 2.18 4.20
N TRP A 82 0.85 1.63 3.12
CA TRP A 82 0.44 0.34 2.58
C TRP A 82 0.67 -0.83 3.54
N ALA A 83 1.80 -0.84 4.24
CA ALA A 83 2.11 -1.88 5.22
C ALA A 83 1.14 -1.85 6.42
N LEU A 84 0.73 -0.66 6.87
CA LEU A 84 -0.30 -0.50 7.91
C LEU A 84 -1.67 -0.95 7.41
N SER A 85 -2.11 -0.49 6.23
CA SER A 85 -3.42 -0.85 5.68
C SER A 85 -3.55 -2.37 5.46
N LYS A 86 -2.54 -3.00 4.85
CA LYS A 86 -2.54 -4.46 4.61
C LYS A 86 -2.42 -5.28 5.89
N ASN A 87 -1.94 -4.68 6.98
CA ASN A 87 -1.93 -5.28 8.31
C ASN A 87 -3.19 -4.96 9.15
N GLY A 88 -4.26 -4.48 8.51
CA GLY A 88 -5.55 -4.19 9.15
C GLY A 88 -5.64 -2.85 9.88
N LYS A 89 -4.56 -2.05 9.90
CA LYS A 89 -4.48 -0.77 10.60
C LYS A 89 -4.78 0.39 9.66
N ILE A 90 -5.91 0.32 8.96
CA ILE A 90 -6.24 1.24 7.86
C ILE A 90 -6.33 2.70 8.35
N LEU A 91 -6.90 2.96 9.52
CA LEU A 91 -7.00 4.34 10.02
C LEU A 91 -5.62 4.93 10.40
N GLU A 92 -4.70 4.10 10.90
CA GLU A 92 -3.33 4.53 11.22
C GLU A 92 -2.51 4.84 9.95
N SER A 93 -2.92 4.32 8.79
CA SER A 93 -2.22 4.56 7.51
C SER A 93 -2.45 5.95 6.91
N ILE A 94 -3.57 6.59 7.25
CA ILE A 94 -3.99 7.89 6.68
C ILE A 94 -2.89 8.95 6.75
N PRO A 95 -2.29 9.28 7.91
CA PRO A 95 -1.29 10.35 7.97
C PRO A 95 -0.04 10.05 7.12
N TYR A 96 0.32 8.78 6.94
CA TYR A 96 1.45 8.42 6.08
C TYR A 96 1.10 8.59 4.59
N PHE A 97 -0.09 8.17 4.19
CA PHE A 97 -0.53 8.42 2.82
C PHE A 97 -0.72 9.90 2.52
N GLU A 98 -1.20 10.72 3.46
CA GLU A 98 -1.33 12.17 3.27
C GLU A 98 0.00 12.84 2.93
N ILE A 99 1.10 12.43 3.57
CA ILE A 99 2.44 12.94 3.28
C ILE A 99 2.93 12.47 1.90
N ALA A 100 2.66 11.22 1.52
CA ALA A 100 3.17 10.65 0.27
C ALA A 100 2.34 11.01 -0.96
N ALA A 101 1.04 11.24 -0.81
CA ALA A 101 0.08 11.42 -1.90
C ALA A 101 0.38 12.62 -2.81
N GLU A 102 1.17 13.60 -2.36
CA GLU A 102 1.60 14.71 -3.22
C GLU A 102 2.50 14.24 -4.37
N LYS A 103 3.30 13.20 -4.16
CA LYS A 103 4.36 12.74 -5.08
C LYS A 103 4.20 11.31 -5.55
N ASP A 104 3.34 10.53 -4.89
CA ASP A 104 3.13 9.12 -5.16
C ASP A 104 1.65 8.83 -5.47
N ASN A 105 1.41 8.34 -6.69
CA ASN A 105 0.08 7.99 -7.17
C ASN A 105 -0.48 6.71 -6.50
N GLU A 106 0.36 5.75 -6.11
CA GLU A 106 -0.08 4.59 -5.31
C GLU A 106 -0.47 5.04 -3.91
N ALA A 107 0.21 6.04 -3.34
CA ALA A 107 -0.20 6.63 -2.06
C ALA A 107 -1.55 7.37 -2.17
N LYS A 108 -1.84 8.06 -3.29
CA LYS A 108 -3.18 8.64 -3.54
C LYS A 108 -4.27 7.57 -3.53
N VAL A 109 -4.02 6.42 -4.16
CA VAL A 109 -4.95 5.28 -4.18
C VAL A 109 -5.15 4.73 -2.77
N GLY A 110 -4.06 4.56 -2.01
CA GLY A 110 -4.11 4.14 -0.62
C GLY A 110 -4.90 5.11 0.27
N LEU A 111 -4.65 6.43 0.11
CA LEU A 111 -5.36 7.48 0.82
C LEU A 111 -6.86 7.46 0.52
N ALA A 112 -7.25 7.39 -0.75
CA ALA A 112 -8.64 7.33 -1.16
C ALA A 112 -9.35 6.10 -0.55
N GLY A 113 -8.72 4.92 -0.61
CA GLY A 113 -9.24 3.71 0.03
C GLY A 113 -9.39 3.86 1.55
N ALA A 114 -8.41 4.47 2.22
CA ALA A 114 -8.46 4.69 3.66
C ALA A 114 -9.53 5.73 4.07
N LEU A 115 -9.76 6.77 3.26
CA LEU A 115 -10.83 7.75 3.47
C LEU A 115 -12.21 7.12 3.30
N ILE A 116 -12.41 6.30 2.27
CA ILE A 116 -13.66 5.53 2.11
C ILE A 116 -13.85 4.59 3.29
N TYR A 117 -12.80 3.86 3.70
CA TYR A 117 -12.85 2.97 4.85
C TYR A 117 -13.16 3.71 6.15
N ARG A 118 -12.76 4.98 6.31
CA ARG A 118 -13.07 5.76 7.51
C ARG A 118 -14.56 6.09 7.62
N HIS A 119 -15.27 6.22 6.50
CA HIS A 119 -16.72 6.42 6.39
C HIS A 119 -17.33 7.47 7.36
N GLN A 120 -16.54 8.46 7.79
CA GLN A 120 -16.97 9.41 8.81
C GLN A 120 -17.85 10.54 8.26
N THR A 121 -17.58 11.01 7.03
CA THR A 121 -18.29 12.16 6.43
C THR A 121 -18.38 12.04 4.90
N THR A 122 -19.36 12.70 4.29
CA THR A 122 -19.44 12.85 2.82
C THR A 122 -18.21 13.57 2.24
N VAL A 123 -17.55 14.42 3.04
CA VAL A 123 -16.32 15.13 2.66
C VAL A 123 -15.18 14.15 2.33
N ASP A 124 -15.10 13.02 3.03
CA ASP A 124 -14.09 11.98 2.76
C ASP A 124 -14.28 11.35 1.38
N TYR A 125 -15.54 11.09 0.99
CA TYR A 125 -15.86 10.52 -0.31
C TYR A 125 -15.61 11.51 -1.44
N ILE A 126 -15.98 12.79 -1.24
CA ILE A 126 -15.69 13.86 -2.20
C ILE A 126 -14.18 14.00 -2.40
N ARG A 127 -13.41 14.07 -1.30
CA ARG A 127 -11.95 14.17 -1.36
C ARG A 127 -11.32 12.97 -2.07
N ALA A 128 -11.78 11.75 -1.79
CA ALA A 128 -11.32 10.54 -2.47
C ALA A 128 -11.64 10.59 -3.97
N ALA A 129 -12.86 10.99 -4.32
CA ALA A 129 -13.33 11.08 -5.70
C ALA A 129 -12.52 12.11 -6.51
N GLU A 130 -12.35 13.33 -5.99
CA GLU A 130 -11.56 14.38 -6.63
C GLU A 130 -10.10 13.96 -6.81
N MET A 131 -9.50 13.35 -5.78
CA MET A 131 -8.11 12.91 -5.84
C MET A 131 -7.87 11.86 -6.92
N LEU A 132 -8.77 10.89 -7.04
CA LEU A 132 -8.67 9.82 -8.04
C LEU A 132 -9.10 10.31 -9.43
N GLY A 133 -10.10 11.17 -9.54
CA GLY A 133 -10.56 11.73 -10.81
C GLY A 133 -9.54 12.70 -11.44
N ASN A 134 -8.81 13.45 -10.61
CA ASN A 134 -7.74 14.34 -11.05
C ASN A 134 -6.41 13.61 -11.32
N MET A 135 -6.34 12.31 -11.04
CA MET A 135 -5.23 11.45 -11.42
C MET A 135 -5.62 10.75 -12.74
N PRO A 136 -5.17 11.24 -13.92
CA PRO A 136 -5.55 10.62 -15.19
C PRO A 136 -5.13 9.15 -15.13
N PRO A 137 -6.05 8.19 -15.25
CA PRO A 137 -5.69 6.79 -15.01
C PRO A 137 -4.76 6.20 -16.07
N GLU A 138 -4.67 6.83 -17.25
CA GLU A 138 -3.61 6.61 -18.25
C GLU A 138 -2.20 6.89 -17.71
N LYS A 139 -2.09 7.69 -16.66
CA LYS A 139 -0.85 8.00 -15.93
C LYS A 139 -0.68 7.14 -14.67
N PHE A 140 -1.66 6.31 -14.32
CA PHE A 140 -1.49 5.37 -13.22
C PHE A 140 -0.67 4.17 -13.70
N ALA A 141 0.62 4.23 -13.42
CA ALA A 141 1.55 3.12 -13.61
C ALA A 141 1.84 2.51 -12.23
N PRO A 142 1.44 1.26 -11.96
CA PRO A 142 1.80 0.59 -10.71
C PRO A 142 3.33 0.43 -10.65
N GLN A 143 3.93 0.85 -9.53
CA GLN A 143 5.36 0.74 -9.26
C GLN A 143 5.65 -0.51 -8.44
N HIS A 144 4.75 -0.85 -7.50
CA HIS A 144 4.97 -1.94 -6.57
C HIS A 144 3.99 -3.09 -6.83
N SER A 145 4.47 -4.12 -7.53
CA SER A 145 3.69 -5.33 -7.86
C SER A 145 3.03 -6.01 -6.64
N GLY A 146 3.64 -5.92 -5.44
CA GLY A 146 3.09 -6.43 -4.19
C GLY A 146 1.76 -5.79 -3.75
N LEU A 147 1.40 -4.64 -4.33
CA LEU A 147 0.10 -3.99 -4.09
C LEU A 147 -1.02 -4.56 -4.96
N SER A 148 -0.68 -5.19 -6.09
CA SER A 148 -1.65 -5.72 -7.07
C SER A 148 -2.64 -4.65 -7.58
N LEU A 149 -2.17 -3.41 -7.69
CA LEU A 149 -2.93 -2.30 -8.27
C LEU A 149 -2.81 -2.31 -9.79
N ASN A 150 -3.85 -1.86 -10.47
CA ASN A 150 -3.88 -1.61 -11.90
C ASN A 150 -4.86 -0.46 -12.19
N ALA A 151 -4.84 0.06 -13.42
CA ALA A 151 -5.69 1.18 -13.81
C ALA A 151 -7.19 0.87 -13.64
N ALA A 152 -7.63 -0.36 -13.94
CA ALA A 152 -9.02 -0.77 -13.80
C ALA A 152 -9.51 -0.66 -12.33
N LYS A 153 -8.73 -1.15 -11.37
CA LYS A 153 -9.04 -1.04 -9.93
C LYS A 153 -9.07 0.42 -9.45
N VAL A 154 -8.19 1.26 -9.98
CA VAL A 154 -8.19 2.69 -9.67
C VAL A 154 -9.44 3.37 -10.20
N HIS A 155 -9.87 3.06 -11.43
CA HIS A 155 -11.14 3.53 -11.97
C HIS A 155 -12.34 3.06 -11.15
N ALA A 156 -12.36 1.77 -10.76
CA ALA A 156 -13.43 1.22 -9.93
C ALA A 156 -13.50 1.92 -8.55
N LEU A 157 -12.35 2.22 -7.94
CA LEU A 157 -12.29 2.96 -6.69
C LEU A 157 -12.78 4.42 -6.85
N ALA A 158 -12.42 5.08 -7.96
CA ALA A 158 -12.95 6.40 -8.31
C ALA A 158 -14.48 6.35 -8.44
N ALA A 159 -15.00 5.36 -9.19
CA ALA A 159 -16.43 5.16 -9.36
C ALA A 159 -17.15 5.00 -8.02
N LEU A 160 -16.63 4.15 -7.14
CA LEU A 160 -17.16 3.96 -5.79
C LEU A 160 -17.12 5.26 -4.98
N SER A 161 -16.02 6.02 -5.06
CA SER A 161 -15.88 7.30 -4.36
C SER A 161 -16.94 8.31 -4.81
N TYR A 162 -17.14 8.46 -6.13
CA TYR A 162 -18.17 9.34 -6.68
C TYR A 162 -19.59 8.89 -6.32
N ALA A 163 -19.86 7.58 -6.35
CA ALA A 163 -21.17 7.04 -5.94
C ALA A 163 -21.47 7.38 -4.47
N LEU A 164 -20.51 7.17 -3.57
CA LEU A 164 -20.64 7.50 -2.14
C LEU A 164 -20.71 9.02 -1.89
N ALA A 165 -20.10 9.83 -2.76
CA ALA A 165 -20.23 11.29 -2.75
C ALA A 165 -21.59 11.78 -3.30
N GLY A 166 -22.39 10.91 -3.92
CA GLY A 166 -23.68 11.23 -4.52
C GLY A 166 -23.62 11.67 -5.99
N ASP A 167 -22.45 11.66 -6.62
CA ASP A 167 -22.28 11.99 -8.03
C ASP A 167 -22.36 10.74 -8.90
N MET A 168 -23.58 10.34 -9.23
CA MET A 168 -23.85 9.13 -10.00
C MET A 168 -23.45 9.25 -11.48
N GLU A 169 -23.30 10.47 -12.02
CA GLU A 169 -22.86 10.67 -13.39
C GLU A 169 -21.38 10.28 -13.53
N GLN A 170 -20.52 10.85 -12.67
CA GLN A 170 -19.11 10.49 -12.63
C GLN A 170 -18.91 9.04 -12.21
N ALA A 171 -19.70 8.54 -11.26
CA ALA A 171 -19.62 7.14 -10.84
C ALA A 171 -19.77 6.17 -12.02
N ARG A 172 -20.81 6.36 -12.86
CA ARG A 172 -21.02 5.55 -14.07
C ARG A 172 -19.89 5.72 -15.08
N PHE A 173 -19.42 6.95 -15.30
CA PHE A 173 -18.33 7.22 -16.23
C PHE A 173 -17.05 6.45 -15.87
N TYR A 174 -16.64 6.50 -14.59
CA TYR A 174 -15.45 5.79 -14.13
C TYR A 174 -15.66 4.27 -14.10
N MET A 175 -16.86 3.77 -13.77
CA MET A 175 -17.13 2.34 -13.77
C MET A 175 -17.05 1.74 -15.19
N ASN A 176 -17.62 2.43 -16.18
CA ASN A 176 -17.52 2.00 -17.58
C ASN A 176 -16.07 1.95 -18.07
N LYS A 177 -15.22 2.88 -17.63
CA LYS A 177 -13.78 2.83 -17.91
C LYS A 177 -13.08 1.67 -17.21
N ALA A 178 -13.45 1.38 -15.96
CA ALA A 178 -12.91 0.24 -15.21
C ALA A 178 -13.20 -1.07 -15.94
N ALA A 179 -14.47 -1.30 -16.29
CA ALA A 179 -14.91 -2.49 -17.03
C ALA A 179 -14.21 -2.61 -18.39
N ALA A 180 -14.11 -1.51 -19.15
CA ALA A 180 -13.44 -1.51 -20.45
C ALA A 180 -11.97 -1.95 -20.35
N LEU A 181 -11.25 -1.55 -19.30
CA LEU A 181 -9.86 -1.94 -19.07
C LEU A 181 -9.69 -3.35 -18.53
N ASP A 182 -10.73 -3.90 -17.90
CA ASP A 182 -10.71 -5.22 -17.28
C ASP A 182 -11.24 -6.34 -18.19
N SER A 183 -11.62 -5.99 -19.43
CA SER A 183 -12.30 -6.82 -20.46
C SER A 183 -11.60 -8.13 -20.88
N MET A 184 -10.56 -8.60 -20.18
CA MET A 184 -9.81 -9.81 -20.52
C MET A 184 -9.92 -10.94 -19.47
N MET A 185 -10.47 -10.68 -18.28
CA MET A 185 -10.73 -11.71 -17.27
C MET A 185 -12.16 -11.58 -16.75
N VAL A 186 -12.89 -12.69 -16.68
CA VAL A 186 -14.22 -12.76 -16.08
C VAL A 186 -14.10 -13.17 -14.62
N GLY A 187 -14.85 -12.51 -13.74
CA GLY A 187 -14.94 -12.78 -12.30
C GLY A 187 -13.94 -11.99 -11.45
N THR A 188 -13.43 -10.86 -11.94
CA THR A 188 -12.51 -10.02 -11.15
C THR A 188 -13.25 -9.24 -10.06
N SER A 189 -12.49 -8.54 -9.21
CA SER A 189 -13.07 -7.58 -8.26
C SER A 189 -13.76 -6.39 -8.95
N VAL A 190 -13.38 -6.06 -10.20
CA VAL A 190 -14.01 -4.97 -10.95
C VAL A 190 -15.35 -5.45 -11.50
N ASP A 191 -15.45 -6.69 -11.99
CA ASP A 191 -16.73 -7.28 -12.42
C ASP A 191 -17.75 -7.34 -11.28
N GLN A 192 -17.32 -7.77 -10.10
CA GLN A 192 -18.18 -7.81 -8.91
C GLN A 192 -18.69 -6.42 -8.52
N LEU A 193 -17.85 -5.38 -8.68
CA LEU A 193 -18.25 -4.01 -8.43
C LEU A 193 -19.20 -3.48 -9.51
N ASP A 194 -18.98 -3.83 -10.78
CA ASP A 194 -19.88 -3.42 -11.88
C ASP A 194 -21.27 -4.07 -11.73
N GLU A 195 -21.32 -5.35 -11.36
CA GLU A 195 -22.57 -6.05 -11.05
C GLU A 195 -23.29 -5.42 -9.85
N ALA A 196 -22.56 -5.07 -8.79
CA ALA A 196 -23.14 -4.37 -7.65
C ALA A 196 -23.72 -3.00 -8.08
N PHE A 197 -23.05 -2.26 -8.96
CA PHE A 197 -23.56 -1.00 -9.50
C PHE A 197 -24.86 -1.18 -10.28
N PHE A 198 -24.99 -2.25 -11.06
CA PHE A 198 -26.23 -2.60 -11.76
C PHE A 198 -27.36 -2.95 -10.78
N LEU A 199 -27.09 -3.84 -9.81
CA LEU A 199 -28.08 -4.28 -8.82
C LEU A 199 -28.59 -3.15 -7.92
N LEU A 200 -27.73 -2.18 -7.61
CA LEU A 200 -28.08 -0.98 -6.82
C LEU A 200 -28.80 0.11 -7.65
N GLY A 201 -28.98 -0.10 -8.95
CA GLY A 201 -29.60 0.90 -9.85
C GLY A 201 -28.72 2.13 -10.08
N TRP A 202 -27.42 2.02 -9.83
CA TRP A 202 -26.45 3.11 -10.09
C TRP A 202 -26.03 3.14 -11.56
N LYS A 203 -26.20 2.02 -12.26
CA LYS A 203 -25.97 1.81 -13.68
C LYS A 203 -27.17 1.08 -14.30
N ASN A 204 -27.48 1.40 -15.57
CA ASN A 204 -28.51 0.73 -16.37
C ASN A 204 -27.88 -0.24 -17.36
#